data_AF-A0A7C0UZI1-F1
#
_entry.id   AF-A0A7C0UZI1-F1
#
_cell.length_a   1.000
_cell.length_b   1.000
_cell.length_c   1.000
_cell.angle_alpha   90.00
_cell.angle_beta   90.00
_cell.angle_gamma   90.00
#
_symmetry.space_group_name_H-M   'P 1'
#
loop_
_entity.id
_entity.type
_entity.pdbx_description
1 polymer ?
#
loop_
_entity_poly.entity_id
_entity_poly.type
_entity_poly.pdbx_seq_one_letter_code
_entity_poly.pdbx_strand_id
1 'polypeptide(L)'
;SKIPLGMLELEYNETCNEYSVEARKHTRIWDYVQNLSSMGLIVAEKSGRGYRGRTTLISLPAAPLSSLETALISLINKETQFTR
;
A
#
# COMPACT_ATOMS: atom_id res chain seq x y z
N SER A 1 11.21 -4.96 -6.21
CA SER A 1 11.21 -5.87 -5.04
C SER A 1 9.77 -6.25 -4.72
N LYS A 2 9.53 -7.44 -4.15
CA LYS A 2 8.18 -7.91 -3.74
C LYS A 2 8.12 -7.97 -2.21
N ILE A 3 7.03 -7.49 -1.61
CA ILE A 3 6.80 -7.52 -0.16
C ILE A 3 5.50 -8.25 0.16
N PRO A 4 5.39 -8.96 1.30
CA PRO A 4 4.15 -9.61 1.69
C PRO A 4 3.12 -8.60 2.22
N LEU A 5 1.83 -8.89 2.01
CA LEU A 5 0.72 -8.04 2.48
C LEU A 5 0.82 -7.72 3.96
N GLY A 6 1.16 -8.69 4.81
CA GLY A 6 1.31 -8.45 6.24
C GLY A 6 2.39 -7.41 6.58
N MET A 7 3.47 -7.30 5.79
CA MET A 7 4.47 -6.25 5.98
C MET A 7 3.94 -4.89 5.52
N LEU A 8 3.22 -4.86 4.39
CA LEU A 8 2.55 -3.64 3.92
C LEU A 8 1.55 -3.11 4.95
N GLU A 9 0.83 -3.99 5.64
CA GLU A 9 -0.14 -3.60 6.67
C GLU A 9 0.51 -2.99 7.91
N LEU A 10 1.67 -3.50 8.32
CA LEU A 10 2.42 -2.91 9.43
C LEU A 10 2.84 -1.48 9.09
N GLU A 11 3.44 -1.27 7.92
CA GLU A 11 3.85 0.06 7.44
C GLU A 11 2.66 1.02 7.29
N TYR A 12 1.54 0.51 6.76
CA TYR A 12 0.31 1.29 6.60
C TYR A 12 -0.24 1.76 7.96
N ASN A 13 -0.20 0.91 8.99
CA ASN A 13 -0.64 1.28 10.34
C ASN A 13 0.27 2.36 10.95
N GLU A 14 1.59 2.21 10.80
CA GLU A 14 2.56 3.22 11.26
C GLU A 14 2.33 4.56 10.56
N THR A 15 2.19 4.55 9.23
CA THR A 15 1.87 5.74 8.44
C THR A 15 0.56 6.39 8.92
N CYS A 16 -0.52 5.61 9.09
CA CYS A 16 -1.79 6.17 9.58
C CYS A 16 -1.65 6.85 10.94
N ASN A 17 -0.85 6.27 11.86
CA ASN A 17 -0.59 6.86 13.17
C ASN A 17 0.13 8.21 13.05
N GLU A 18 1.13 8.33 12.17
CA GLU A 18 1.85 9.60 11.92
C GLU A 18 0.90 10.71 11.44
N TYR A 19 -0.06 10.36 10.58
CA TYR A 19 -1.07 11.29 10.09
C TYR A 19 -2.26 11.47 11.06
N SER A 20 -2.26 10.81 12.23
CA SER A 20 -3.38 10.80 13.18
C SER A 20 -4.70 10.33 12.57
N VAL A 21 -4.64 9.35 11.66
CA VAL A 21 -5.78 8.73 10.99
C VAL A 21 -5.99 7.32 11.55
N GLU A 22 -7.24 6.92 11.76
CA GLU A 22 -7.54 5.55 12.17
C GLU A 22 -7.26 4.56 11.01
N ALA A 23 -6.34 3.63 11.25
CA ALA A 23 -5.99 2.61 10.27
C ALA A 23 -7.17 1.68 9.97
N ARG A 24 -7.35 1.35 8.69
CA ARG A 24 -8.38 0.41 8.23
C ARG A 24 -8.00 -1.04 8.55
N LYS A 25 -9.01 -1.88 8.77
CA LYS A 25 -8.83 -3.33 9.02
C LYS A 25 -8.31 -4.07 7.79
N HIS A 26 -7.71 -5.24 8.04
CA HIS A 26 -7.13 -6.15 7.03
C HIS A 26 -7.97 -6.29 5.75
N THR A 27 -9.26 -6.63 5.87
CA THR A 27 -10.14 -6.83 4.71
C THR A 27 -10.22 -5.59 3.80
N ARG A 28 -10.24 -4.37 4.38
CA ARG A 28 -10.28 -3.14 3.59
C ARG A 28 -8.94 -2.85 2.91
N ILE A 29 -7.83 -3.14 3.58
CA ILE A 29 -6.51 -3.02 2.98
C ILE A 29 -6.39 -3.99 1.80
N TRP A 30 -6.87 -5.23 1.98
CA TRP A 30 -6.93 -6.22 0.92
C TRP A 30 -7.75 -5.72 -0.28
N ASP A 31 -8.94 -5.15 -0.06
CA ASP A 31 -9.77 -4.55 -1.11
C ASP A 31 -9.01 -3.43 -1.86
N TYR A 32 -8.31 -2.55 -1.15
CA TYR A 32 -7.50 -1.49 -1.76
C TYR A 32 -6.38 -2.05 -2.63
N VAL A 33 -5.68 -3.09 -2.16
CA VAL A 33 -4.64 -3.76 -2.94
C VAL A 33 -5.22 -4.38 -4.22
N GLN A 34 -6.38 -5.05 -4.14
CA GLN A 34 -7.01 -5.61 -5.35
C GLN A 34 -7.41 -4.52 -6.34
N ASN A 35 -7.98 -3.41 -5.86
CA ASN A 35 -8.40 -2.28 -6.70
C ASN A 35 -7.20 -1.59 -7.37
N LEU A 36 -6.11 -1.33 -6.62
CA LEU A 36 -4.90 -0.77 -7.21
C LEU A 36 -4.26 -1.71 -8.22
N SER A 37 -4.35 -3.03 -7.98
CA SER A 37 -3.83 -4.03 -8.91
C SER A 37 -4.66 -4.11 -10.19
N SER A 38 -6.00 -4.02 -10.10
CA SER A 38 -6.87 -4.02 -11.28
C SER A 38 -6.71 -2.78 -12.14
N MET A 39 -6.32 -1.65 -11.54
CA MET A 39 -5.93 -0.42 -12.25
C MET A 39 -4.53 -0.50 -12.87
N GLY A 40 -3.75 -1.55 -12.60
CA GLY A 40 -2.38 -1.70 -13.09
C GLY A 40 -1.34 -0.82 -12.37
N LEU A 41 -1.71 -0.20 -11.24
CA LEU A 41 -0.83 0.66 -10.45
C LEU A 41 0.15 -0.14 -9.58
N ILE A 42 -0.27 -1.33 -9.15
CA ILE A 42 0.56 -2.30 -8.43
C ILE A 42 0.39 -3.69 -9.04
N VAL A 43 1.30 -4.58 -8.73
CA VAL A 43 1.18 -6.02 -8.99
C VAL A 43 0.89 -6.72 -7.68
N ALA A 44 -0.22 -7.45 -7.61
CA ALA A 44 -0.57 -8.32 -6.50
C ALA A 44 -0.66 -9.78 -6.98
N GLU A 45 0.17 -10.66 -6.42
CA GLU A 45 0.22 -12.07 -6.81
C GLU A 45 0.25 -13.00 -5.59
N LYS A 46 -0.19 -14.25 -5.75
CA LYS A 46 -0.11 -15.23 -4.66
C LYS A 46 1.33 -15.69 -4.46
N SER A 47 1.72 -15.87 -3.21
CA SER A 47 3.05 -16.39 -2.86
C SER A 47 3.28 -17.79 -3.44
N GLY A 48 4.42 -17.95 -4.12
CA GLY A 48 4.86 -19.22 -4.69
C GLY A 48 5.68 -20.10 -3.74
N ARG A 49 6.41 -21.07 -4.29
CA ARG A 49 7.34 -21.93 -3.53
C ARG A 49 8.40 -21.07 -2.82
N GLY A 50 8.60 -21.29 -1.52
CA GLY A 50 9.59 -20.57 -0.70
C GLY A 50 8.99 -19.73 0.43
N TYR A 51 7.67 -19.50 0.44
CA TYR A 51 6.96 -18.85 1.54
C TYR A 51 6.23 -19.88 2.41
N ARG A 52 6.26 -19.70 3.74
CA ARG A 52 5.41 -20.46 4.67
C ARG A 52 4.00 -19.89 4.62
N GLY A 53 3.03 -20.67 4.12
CA GLY A 53 1.62 -20.28 4.03
C GLY A 53 1.22 -19.61 2.71
N ARG A 54 -0.05 -19.18 2.62
CA ARG A 54 -0.57 -18.38 1.51
C ARG A 54 -0.56 -16.92 1.91
N THR A 55 0.24 -16.10 1.23
CA THR A 55 0.20 -14.64 1.37
C THR A 55 0.14 -13.98 -0.01
N THR A 56 -0.24 -12.71 -0.04
CA THR A 56 -0.22 -11.89 -1.27
C THR A 56 1.09 -11.12 -1.30
N LEU A 57 1.83 -11.25 -2.38
CA LEU A 57 3.03 -10.46 -2.64
C LEU A 57 2.64 -9.23 -3.46
N ILE A 58 3.08 -8.07 -3.00
CA ILE A 58 2.85 -6.78 -3.63
C ILE A 58 4.17 -6.23 -4.17
N SER A 59 4.12 -5.66 -5.36
CA SER A 59 5.23 -4.90 -5.94
C SER A 59 4.72 -3.77 -6.81
N LEU A 60 5.53 -2.72 -6.96
CA LEU A 60 5.27 -1.65 -7.92
C LEU A 60 5.75 -2.06 -9.31
N PRO A 61 5.02 -1.68 -10.38
CA PRO A 61 5.52 -1.77 -11.75
C PRO A 61 6.75 -0.87 -11.91
N ALA A 62 7.52 -1.09 -12.98
CA ALA A 62 8.72 -0.29 -13.25
C ALA A 62 8.33 1.18 -13.52
N ALA A 63 8.40 2.00 -12.47
CA ALA A 63 8.15 3.44 -12.50
C ALA A 63 9.18 4.17 -11.62
N PRO A 64 9.50 5.44 -11.90
CA PRO A 64 10.34 6.25 -11.02
C PRO A 64 9.67 6.44 -9.66
N LEU A 65 10.16 5.73 -8.65
CA LEU A 65 9.59 5.73 -7.29
C LEU A 65 9.57 7.13 -6.67
N SER A 66 10.64 7.91 -6.86
CA SER A 66 10.77 9.25 -6.30
C SER A 66 9.71 10.24 -6.81
N SER A 67 9.39 10.18 -8.10
CA SER A 67 8.36 11.04 -8.70
C SER A 67 6.96 10.67 -8.20
N LEU A 68 6.68 9.37 -8.09
CA LEU A 68 5.41 8.88 -7.56
C LEU A 68 5.23 9.29 -6.09
N GLU A 69 6.26 9.07 -5.27
CA GLU A 69 6.28 9.44 -3.85
C GLU A 69 6.02 10.93 -3.65
N THR A 70 6.74 11.80 -4.38
CA THR A 70 6.55 13.26 -4.30
C THR A 70 5.12 13.67 -4.64
N ALA A 71 4.54 13.07 -5.69
CA ALA A 71 3.16 13.36 -6.09
C ALA A 71 2.16 12.91 -5.02
N LEU A 72 2.32 11.71 -4.46
CA LEU A 72 1.45 11.18 -3.40
C LEU A 72 1.50 12.03 -2.13
N ILE A 73 2.70 12.39 -1.66
CA ILE A 73 2.87 13.26 -0.48
C ILE A 73 2.20 14.62 -0.71
N SER A 74 2.33 15.21 -1.89
CA SER A 74 1.66 16.47 -2.23
C SER A 74 0.14 16.36 -2.14
N LEU A 75 -0.44 15.26 -2.63
CA LEU A 75 -1.88 15.02 -2.58
C LEU A 75 -2.39 14.78 -1.15
N ILE A 76 -1.70 13.92 -0.39
CA ILE A 76 -2.05 13.62 1.01
C ILE A 76 -1.99 14.89 1.86
N ASN A 77 -0.95 15.71 1.70
CA ASN A 77 -0.83 16.96 2.44
C ASN A 77 -1.93 17.96 2.09
N LYS A 78 -2.35 18.04 0.83
CA LYS A 78 -3.47 18.89 0.42
C LYS A 78 -4.79 18.44 1.06
N GLU A 79 -5.04 17.13 1.10
CA GLU A 79 -6.28 16.62 1.72
C GLU A 79 -6.26 16.77 3.24
N THR A 80 -5.14 16.44 3.89
CA THR A 80 -5.02 16.51 5.36
C THR A 80 -5.02 17.93 5.92
N GLN A 81 -4.55 18.93 5.15
CA GLN A 81 -4.66 20.34 5.50
C GLN A 81 -6.09 20.90 5.37
N PHE A 82 -6.96 20.25 4.60
CA PHE A 82 -8.35 20.68 4.45
C PHE A 82 -9.26 20.15 5.57
N THR A 83 -8.80 19.12 6.30
CA THR A 83 -9.53 18.49 7.40
C THR A 83 -9.09 18.96 8.79
N ARG A 84 -8.12 19.88 8.88
CA ARG A 84 -7.71 20.58 10.12
C ARG A 84 -8.16 22.03 10.07
#